data_AF-A0A3E1EWC7-F1
#
_entry.id   AF-A0A3E1EWC7-F1
#
_cell.length_a   1.000
_cell.length_b   1.000
_cell.length_c   1.000
_cell.angle_alpha   90.00
_cell.angle_beta   90.00
_cell.angle_gamma   90.00
#
_symmetry.space_group_name_H-M   'P 1'
#
loop_
_entity.id
_entity.type
_entity.pdbx_description
1 polymer ?
#
loop_
_entity_poly.entity_id
_entity_poly.type
_entity_poly.pdbx_seq_one_letter_code
_entity_poly.pdbx_strand_id
1 'polypeptide(L)'
;MKKRFIILPVLLGSIFLINACSKGKEDICDYNQICYTEEPDELYVKLELSTSPNNAADVTFYRGYYEEGNIIDEFSTIEGAIYYLMPVDQRYTATAKYEDNGEEITVIDSEKLSAISYKNCEETCYDWEDEIVLDLKLVE
;
A
#
# COMPACT_ATOMS: atom_id res chain seq x y z
N MET A 1 -42.80 24.97 72.60
CA MET A 1 -41.37 24.58 72.51
C MET A 1 -41.22 23.08 72.67
N LYS A 2 -40.92 22.36 71.57
CA LYS A 2 -40.29 21.02 71.60
C LYS A 2 -39.41 20.92 70.34
N LYS A 3 -38.14 20.65 70.59
CA LYS A 3 -37.05 20.49 69.61
C LYS A 3 -37.20 19.15 68.88
N ARG A 4 -36.77 19.06 67.61
CA ARG A 4 -35.55 18.34 67.21
C ARG A 4 -35.41 18.24 65.68
N PHE A 5 -34.24 18.69 65.21
CA PHE A 5 -33.55 18.32 63.97
C PHE A 5 -33.48 16.80 63.77
N ILE A 6 -33.38 16.34 62.51
CA ILE A 6 -32.54 15.21 61.98
C ILE A 6 -32.78 15.17 60.44
N ILE A 7 -31.88 15.73 59.63
CA ILE A 7 -30.88 15.06 58.76
C ILE A 7 -31.49 14.37 57.52
N LEU A 8 -31.19 14.95 56.34
CA LEU A 8 -31.30 14.38 55.00
C LEU A 8 -30.26 13.25 54.81
N PRO A 9 -30.55 12.19 54.04
CA PRO A 9 -29.77 12.01 52.80
C PRO A 9 -30.64 11.45 51.64
N VAL A 10 -30.60 12.08 50.46
CA VAL A 10 -29.85 11.59 49.28
C VAL A 10 -30.08 10.10 49.02
N LEU A 11 -31.09 9.78 48.22
CA LEU A 11 -31.15 8.52 47.46
C LEU A 11 -31.11 8.87 45.96
N LEU A 12 -29.94 9.36 45.55
CA LEU A 12 -29.51 9.42 44.16
C LEU A 12 -29.07 7.99 43.81
N GLY A 13 -29.84 7.26 42.99
CA GLY A 13 -29.50 5.85 42.76
C GLY A 13 -30.47 5.10 41.86
N SER A 14 -30.61 5.54 40.62
CA SER A 14 -31.11 4.68 39.53
C SER A 14 -30.40 5.08 38.25
N ILE A 15 -29.09 4.84 38.24
CA ILE A 15 -28.27 4.91 37.03
C ILE A 15 -28.56 3.63 36.24
N PHE A 16 -29.19 3.84 35.09
CA PHE A 16 -29.14 3.05 33.86
C PHE A 16 -28.31 1.76 33.92
N LEU A 17 -29.01 0.62 34.02
CA LEU A 17 -28.50 -0.66 33.55
C LEU A 17 -29.13 -0.94 32.18
N ILE A 18 -28.63 -0.25 31.15
CA ILE A 18 -28.73 -0.72 29.76
C ILE A 18 -27.34 -1.14 29.29
N ASN A 19 -26.84 -2.24 29.87
CA ASN A 19 -25.87 -3.04 29.13
C ASN A 19 -26.66 -3.85 28.09
N ALA A 20 -26.95 -3.18 26.97
CA ALA A 20 -27.20 -3.87 25.73
C ALA A 20 -25.91 -4.63 25.38
N CYS A 21 -25.83 -5.91 25.73
CA CYS A 21 -25.00 -6.84 24.97
C CYS A 21 -25.64 -6.96 23.58
N SER A 22 -25.41 -5.97 22.72
CA SER A 22 -25.44 -6.26 21.30
C SER A 22 -24.29 -7.23 21.07
N LYS A 23 -24.60 -8.47 20.66
CA LYS A 23 -23.65 -9.27 19.90
C LYS A 23 -23.18 -8.37 18.76
N GLY A 24 -22.00 -7.78 18.94
CA GLY A 24 -21.27 -7.12 17.88
C GLY A 24 -21.16 -8.15 16.78
N LYS A 25 -21.58 -7.76 15.58
CA LYS A 25 -21.60 -8.61 14.40
C LYS A 25 -20.23 -9.28 14.27
N GLU A 26 -20.23 -10.61 14.27
CA GLU A 26 -19.16 -11.49 13.80
C GLU A 26 -17.77 -11.18 14.40
N ASP A 27 -17.36 -11.98 15.40
CA ASP A 27 -15.93 -12.25 15.59
C ASP A 27 -15.44 -12.93 14.30
N ILE A 28 -15.00 -12.12 13.32
CA ILE A 28 -14.32 -12.52 12.09
C ILE A 28 -12.87 -12.91 12.47
N CYS A 29 -12.74 -13.85 13.41
CA CYS A 29 -11.46 -14.43 13.77
C CYS A 29 -11.36 -15.75 13.00
N ASP A 30 -10.57 -15.74 11.92
CA ASP A 30 -10.30 -16.93 11.14
C ASP A 30 -8.92 -17.48 11.52
N TYR A 31 -8.92 -18.51 12.37
CA TYR A 31 -7.70 -19.22 12.78
C TYR A 31 -7.00 -19.96 11.63
N ASN A 32 -7.66 -20.14 10.48
CA ASN A 32 -7.08 -20.81 9.33
C ASN A 32 -6.50 -19.82 8.30
N GLN A 33 -6.79 -18.53 8.42
CA GLN A 33 -6.21 -17.51 7.57
C GLN A 33 -4.73 -17.31 7.94
N ILE A 34 -3.86 -17.29 6.94
CA ILE A 34 -2.44 -16.95 7.14
C ILE A 34 -2.37 -15.49 7.60
N CYS A 35 -1.64 -15.26 8.69
CA CYS A 35 -1.39 -13.92 9.24
C CYS A 35 0.11 -13.68 9.25
N TYR A 36 0.58 -12.82 8.35
CA TYR A 36 1.95 -12.31 8.41
C TYR A 36 1.98 -11.17 9.43
N THR A 37 2.65 -11.37 10.56
CA THR A 37 2.69 -10.38 11.66
C THR A 37 3.79 -9.33 11.51
N GLU A 38 4.66 -9.51 10.53
CA GLU A 38 5.74 -8.60 10.20
C GLU A 38 5.42 -7.96 8.85
N GLU A 39 5.46 -6.63 8.80
CA GLU A 39 5.32 -5.88 7.56
C GLU A 39 6.59 -6.06 6.71
N PRO A 40 6.47 -6.31 5.40
CA PRO A 40 7.64 -6.37 4.54
C PRO A 40 8.31 -4.99 4.45
N ASP A 41 9.62 -4.94 4.64
CA ASP A 41 10.36 -3.68 4.47
C ASP A 41 10.48 -3.28 2.99
N GLU A 42 10.68 -4.27 2.11
CA GLU A 42 10.91 -4.10 0.68
C GLU A 42 10.18 -5.17 -0.14
N LEU A 43 9.69 -4.78 -1.32
CA LEU A 43 9.03 -5.65 -2.30
C LEU A 43 9.53 -5.33 -3.72
N TYR A 44 9.15 -6.12 -4.71
CA TYR A 44 9.67 -5.94 -6.06
C TYR A 44 8.92 -4.87 -6.86
N VAL A 45 9.67 -4.10 -7.64
CA VAL A 45 9.16 -3.26 -8.73
C VAL A 45 9.72 -3.83 -10.02
N LYS A 46 8.84 -4.32 -10.88
CA LYS A 46 9.17 -4.82 -12.20
C LYS A 46 8.94 -3.73 -13.23
N LEU A 47 9.99 -3.33 -13.94
CA LEU A 47 9.90 -2.50 -15.13
C LEU A 47 9.69 -3.43 -16.32
N GLU A 48 8.54 -3.37 -16.98
CA GLU A 48 8.22 -4.23 -18.12
C GLU A 48 8.34 -3.45 -19.43
N LEU A 49 9.24 -3.88 -20.32
CA LEU A 49 9.69 -3.11 -21.49
C LEU A 49 9.39 -3.86 -22.79
N SER A 50 9.23 -3.11 -23.89
CA SER A 50 9.24 -3.71 -25.23
C SER A 50 10.62 -4.24 -25.60
N THR A 51 10.68 -5.49 -26.05
CA THR A 51 11.93 -6.08 -26.58
C THR A 51 12.07 -5.80 -28.07
N SER A 52 13.11 -5.06 -28.47
CA SER A 52 13.50 -4.92 -29.88
C SER A 52 15.01 -5.13 -30.01
N PRO A 53 15.48 -6.03 -30.90
CA PRO A 53 16.91 -6.26 -31.08
C PRO A 53 17.64 -5.06 -31.70
N ASN A 54 16.90 -4.12 -32.31
CA ASN A 54 17.48 -2.98 -33.01
C ASN A 54 17.29 -1.65 -32.29
N ASN A 55 16.36 -1.57 -31.33
CA ASN A 55 16.03 -0.32 -30.63
C ASN A 55 16.08 -0.56 -29.11
N ALA A 56 17.09 0.03 -28.46
CA ALA A 56 17.15 0.05 -27.01
C ALA A 56 16.14 1.06 -26.45
N ALA A 57 15.65 0.78 -25.24
CA ALA A 57 14.87 1.70 -24.45
C ALA A 57 15.82 2.52 -23.56
N ASP A 58 15.69 3.85 -23.57
CA ASP A 58 16.31 4.70 -22.55
C ASP A 58 15.33 4.84 -21.38
N VAL A 59 15.68 4.27 -20.24
CA VAL A 59 14.82 4.14 -19.08
C VAL A 59 15.28 5.07 -17.97
N THR A 60 14.32 5.73 -17.33
CA THR A 60 14.56 6.47 -16.09
C THR A 60 13.57 6.00 -15.04
N PHE A 61 14.07 5.60 -13.88
CA PHE A 61 13.28 5.10 -12.76
C PHE A 61 13.29 6.11 -11.61
N TYR A 62 12.13 6.37 -11.02
CA TYR A 62 11.91 7.45 -10.05
C TYR A 62 11.23 6.93 -8.78
N ARG A 63 11.57 7.56 -7.65
CA ARG A 63 10.77 7.51 -6.43
C ARG A 63 9.75 8.64 -6.44
N GLY A 64 8.49 8.33 -6.14
CA GLY A 64 7.40 9.29 -6.15
C GLY A 64 6.85 9.53 -7.56
N TYR A 65 6.33 10.73 -7.79
CA TYR A 65 5.78 11.12 -9.09
C TYR A 65 6.88 11.60 -10.04
N TYR A 66 6.69 11.44 -11.35
CA TYR A 66 7.63 11.91 -12.38
C TYR A 66 8.06 13.37 -12.20
N GLU A 67 7.08 14.26 -11.95
CA GLU A 67 7.31 15.71 -11.80
C GLU A 67 8.21 16.09 -10.62
N GLU A 68 8.39 15.19 -9.65
CA GLU A 68 9.24 15.44 -8.48
C GLU A 68 10.73 15.24 -8.80
N GLY A 69 11.06 14.49 -9.85
CA GLY A 69 12.42 14.32 -10.34
C GLY A 69 13.37 13.53 -9.42
N ASN A 70 12.85 12.74 -8.48
CA ASN A 70 13.68 11.92 -7.58
C ASN A 70 14.14 10.64 -8.30
N ILE A 71 15.16 10.77 -9.15
CA ILE A 71 15.72 9.66 -9.93
C ILE A 71 16.39 8.63 -9.01
N ILE A 72 16.04 7.37 -9.21
CA ILE A 72 16.68 6.19 -8.60
C ILE A 72 17.78 5.67 -9.54
N ASP A 73 17.46 5.51 -10.82
CA ASP A 73 18.37 4.94 -11.83
C ASP A 73 18.05 5.46 -13.24
N GLU A 74 19.04 5.45 -14.11
CA GLU A 74 18.94 5.87 -15.52
C GLU A 74 19.90 5.04 -16.39
N PHE A 75 19.36 4.36 -17.39
CA PHE A 75 20.13 3.41 -18.21
C PHE A 75 19.47 3.13 -19.57
N SER A 76 20.24 2.56 -20.50
CA SER A 76 19.73 2.06 -21.78
C SER A 76 19.73 0.54 -21.79
N THR A 77 18.66 -0.10 -22.28
CA THR A 77 18.56 -1.57 -22.31
C THR A 77 17.79 -2.11 -23.53
N ILE A 78 18.03 -3.36 -23.89
CA ILE A 78 17.22 -4.14 -24.83
C ILE A 78 16.44 -5.27 -24.12
N GLU A 79 16.59 -5.37 -22.80
CA GLU A 79 15.91 -6.38 -21.98
C GLU A 79 14.43 -6.06 -21.85
N GLY A 80 13.60 -7.10 -21.79
CA GLY A 80 12.14 -6.95 -21.68
C GLY A 80 11.62 -6.77 -20.25
N ALA A 81 12.47 -7.00 -19.24
CA ALA A 81 12.09 -6.81 -17.85
C ALA A 81 13.31 -6.55 -16.97
N ILE A 82 13.17 -5.63 -16.02
CA ILE A 82 14.18 -5.32 -15.00
C ILE A 82 13.48 -5.25 -13.65
N TYR A 83 14.14 -5.75 -12.60
CA TYR A 83 13.57 -5.84 -11.25
C TYR A 83 14.39 -5.02 -10.27
N TYR A 84 13.69 -4.24 -9.43
CA TYR A 84 14.26 -3.52 -8.30
C TYR A 84 13.61 -4.01 -7.02
N LEU A 85 14.41 -4.26 -5.97
CA LEU A 85 13.89 -4.46 -4.62
C LEU A 85 13.81 -3.08 -3.94
N MET A 86 12.62 -2.66 -3.55
CA MET A 86 12.35 -1.28 -3.16
C MET A 86 11.48 -1.20 -1.90
N PRO A 87 11.66 -0.14 -1.07
CA PRO A 87 10.84 0.06 0.12
C PRO A 87 9.33 0.10 -0.15
N VAL A 88 8.57 -0.55 0.72
CA VAL A 88 7.10 -0.50 0.65
C VAL A 88 6.55 0.88 1.02
N ASP A 89 5.26 1.07 0.75
CA ASP A 89 4.52 2.31 1.00
C ASP A 89 5.02 3.53 0.24
N GLN A 90 5.77 3.31 -0.82
CA GLN A 90 6.25 4.33 -1.73
C GLN A 90 5.57 4.20 -3.09
N ARG A 91 5.39 5.35 -3.75
CA ARG A 91 5.08 5.37 -5.18
C ARG A 91 6.36 5.27 -5.98
N TYR A 92 6.30 4.53 -7.08
CA TYR A 92 7.37 4.44 -8.06
C TYR A 92 6.82 4.82 -9.42
N THR A 93 7.66 5.47 -10.21
CA THR A 93 7.34 5.88 -11.57
C THR A 93 8.52 5.53 -12.45
N ALA A 94 8.26 5.09 -13.67
CA ALA A 94 9.30 4.86 -14.66
C ALA A 94 8.90 5.47 -15.99
N THR A 95 9.91 5.89 -16.75
CA THR A 95 9.73 6.29 -18.14
C THR A 95 10.63 5.44 -19.02
N ALA A 96 10.15 5.04 -20.19
CA ALA A 96 10.96 4.44 -21.23
C ALA A 96 10.80 5.23 -22.52
N LYS A 97 11.93 5.61 -23.12
CA LYS A 97 11.98 6.25 -24.42
C LYS A 97 12.42 5.27 -25.47
N TYR A 98 11.72 5.25 -26.58
CA TYR A 98 11.98 4.40 -27.74
C TYR A 98 12.11 5.26 -28.98
N GLU A 99 12.97 4.86 -29.90
CA GLU A 99 12.96 5.36 -31.28
C GLU A 99 12.16 4.38 -32.15
N ASP A 100 11.07 4.82 -32.77
CA ASP A 100 10.31 4.04 -33.75
C ASP A 100 10.08 4.87 -35.01
N ASN A 101 10.48 4.35 -36.17
CA ASN A 101 10.37 5.03 -37.46
C ASN A 101 10.97 6.46 -37.51
N GLY A 102 11.97 6.75 -36.66
CA GLY A 102 12.61 8.06 -36.52
C GLY A 102 11.85 9.05 -35.63
N GLU A 103 10.81 8.60 -34.92
CA GLU A 103 10.08 9.34 -33.90
C GLU A 103 10.46 8.83 -32.50
N GLU A 104 10.60 9.75 -31.54
CA GLU A 104 10.79 9.40 -30.12
C GLU A 104 9.42 9.23 -29.46
N ILE A 105 9.17 8.03 -28.93
CA ILE A 105 7.98 7.70 -28.15
C ILE A 105 8.40 7.55 -26.68
N THR A 106 7.77 8.31 -25.79
CA THR A 106 7.97 8.17 -24.34
C THR A 106 6.75 7.50 -23.71
N VAL A 107 6.97 6.37 -23.05
CA VAL A 107 5.98 5.67 -22.21
C VAL A 107 6.29 6.00 -20.75
N ILE A 108 5.25 6.22 -19.96
CA ILE A 108 5.34 6.52 -18.54
C ILE A 108 4.31 5.71 -17.77
N ASP A 109 4.72 5.07 -16.69
CA ASP A 109 3.81 4.36 -15.79
C ASP A 109 4.19 4.56 -14.32
N SER A 110 3.20 4.50 -13.43
CA SER A 110 3.33 4.82 -12.01
C SER A 110 2.36 4.05 -11.13
N GLU A 111 2.90 3.32 -10.15
CA GLU A 111 2.14 2.52 -9.20
C GLU A 111 2.68 2.72 -7.76
N LYS A 112 1.81 2.50 -6.77
CA LYS A 112 2.20 2.51 -5.35
C LYS A 112 2.47 1.08 -4.88
N LEU A 113 3.73 0.80 -4.53
CA LEU A 113 4.10 -0.43 -3.83
C LEU A 113 3.53 -0.37 -2.42
N SER A 114 2.59 -1.25 -2.09
CA SER A 114 1.79 -1.15 -0.87
C SER A 114 1.73 -2.48 -0.12
N ALA A 115 1.84 -2.41 1.20
CA ALA A 115 1.40 -3.45 2.11
C ALA A 115 0.16 -2.93 2.85
N ILE A 116 -0.87 -3.76 2.97
CA ILE A 116 -2.10 -3.43 3.69
C ILE A 116 -2.12 -4.17 5.03
N SER A 117 -2.46 -3.45 6.10
CA SER A 117 -2.66 -4.08 7.41
C SER A 117 -4.14 -4.34 7.67
N TYR A 118 -4.41 -5.45 8.34
CA TYR A 118 -5.74 -5.81 8.80
C TYR A 118 -5.67 -6.48 10.18
N LYS A 119 -6.81 -6.53 10.86
CA LYS A 119 -6.95 -7.23 12.15
C LYS A 119 -7.53 -8.61 11.89
N ASN A 120 -6.83 -9.65 12.33
CA ASN A 120 -7.39 -10.99 12.46
C ASN A 120 -7.24 -11.43 13.92
N CYS A 121 -8.36 -11.74 14.57
CA CYS A 121 -8.40 -11.99 16.01
C CYS A 121 -7.78 -10.80 16.78
N GLU A 122 -6.70 -11.03 17.54
CA GLU A 122 -6.00 -9.99 18.33
C GLU A 122 -4.69 -9.51 17.67
N GLU A 123 -4.34 -10.04 16.49
CA GLU A 123 -3.09 -9.75 15.79
C GLU A 123 -3.27 -8.69 14.69
N THR A 124 -2.22 -7.92 14.43
CA THR A 124 -2.11 -7.13 13.19
C THR A 124 -1.45 -8.02 12.16
N CYS A 125 -2.13 -8.27 11.06
CA CYS A 125 -1.63 -9.02 9.93
C CYS A 125 -1.38 -8.08 8.75
N TYR A 126 -0.47 -8.47 7.86
CA TYR A 126 -0.14 -7.76 6.64
C TYR A 126 -0.42 -8.64 5.42
N ASP A 127 -0.90 -8.01 4.36
CA ASP A 127 -1.10 -8.60 3.03
C ASP A 127 -0.52 -7.63 1.99
N TRP A 128 0.05 -8.16 0.91
CA TRP A 128 0.73 -7.37 -0.10
C TRP A 128 0.80 -8.13 -1.42
N GLU A 129 1.02 -7.40 -2.50
CA GLU A 129 1.42 -7.97 -3.77
C GLU A 129 2.95 -8.09 -3.78
N ASP A 130 3.48 -9.27 -4.11
CA ASP A 130 4.94 -9.52 -4.08
C ASP A 130 5.71 -8.58 -5.04
N GLU A 131 5.04 -8.11 -6.09
CA GLU A 131 5.56 -7.14 -7.04
C GLU A 131 4.49 -6.18 -7.56
N ILE A 132 4.90 -4.95 -7.88
CA ILE A 132 4.16 -4.08 -8.81
C ILE A 132 4.80 -4.14 -10.20
N VAL A 133 4.00 -3.95 -11.24
CA VAL A 133 4.47 -3.92 -12.62
C VAL A 133 4.25 -2.53 -13.19
N LEU A 134 5.34 -1.88 -13.61
CA LEU A 134 5.29 -0.65 -14.40
C LEU A 134 5.37 -1.04 -15.88
N ASP A 135 4.24 -0.94 -16.59
CA ASP A 135 4.14 -1.31 -18.01
C ASP A 135 4.64 -0.16 -18.88
N LEU A 136 5.84 -0.36 -19.42
CA LEU A 136 6.55 0.59 -20.26
C LEU A 136 6.59 0.12 -21.72
N LYS A 137 5.78 -0.86 -22.10
CA LYS A 137 5.73 -1.34 -23.48
C LYS A 137 5.18 -0.27 -24.43
N LEU A 138 5.72 -0.26 -25.64
CA LEU A 138 5.12 0.42 -26.78
C LEU A 138 3.73 -0.17 -27.06
N VAL A 139 2.72 0.69 -27.14
CA VAL A 139 1.36 0.31 -27.55
C VAL A 139 1.37 0.11 -29.06
N GLU A 140 1.05 -1.11 -29.51
CA GLU A 140 0.87 -1.46 -30.93
C GLU A 140 -0.44 -0.92 -31.52
#